data_AF-A0A6V7JM00-F1
#
_entry.id   AF-A0A6V7JM00-F1
#
_cell.length_a   1.000
_cell.length_b   1.000
_cell.length_c   1.000
_cell.angle_alpha   90.00
_cell.angle_beta   90.00
_cell.angle_gamma   90.00
#
_symmetry.space_group_name_H-M   'P 1'
#
loop_
_entity.id
_entity.type
_entity.pdbx_description
1 polymer ?
#
loop_
_entity_poly.entity_id
_entity_poly.type
_entity_poly.pdbx_seq_one_letter_code
_entity_poly.pdbx_strand_id
1 'polypeptide(L)' 'AVPVGVSFLIPVKILQSEDIGVMVSRLGIYVTTVFLGLLIHGFIILPLFYYIFTRKNPFLILARIGPAIITAIGTSS' A
#
# COMPACT_ATOMS: atom_id res chain seq x y z
N ALA A 1 6.04 -12.85 21.94
CA ALA A 1 6.78 -13.93 21.24
C ALA A 1 7.19 -13.54 19.80
N VAL A 2 6.30 -12.92 19.01
CA VAL A 2 6.61 -12.44 17.64
C VAL A 2 7.89 -11.57 17.52
N PRO A 3 8.15 -10.57 18.39
CA PRO A 3 9.32 -9.70 18.19
C PRO A 3 10.67 -10.41 18.33
N VAL A 4 10.75 -11.48 19.13
CA VAL A 4 11.99 -12.26 19.33
C VAL A 4 12.26 -13.21 18.17
N GLY A 5 11.20 -13.78 17.57
CA GLY A 5 11.34 -14.61 16.38
C GLY A 5 11.74 -13.80 15.15
N VAL A 6 11.11 -12.64 14.94
CA VAL A 6 11.41 -11.77 13.80
C VAL A 6 12.83 -11.20 13.87
N SER A 7 13.32 -10.84 15.06
CA SER A 7 14.67 -10.31 15.24
C SER A 7 15.78 -11.35 14.97
N PHE A 8 15.51 -12.65 15.14
CA PHE A 8 16.44 -13.71 14.76
C PHE A 8 16.34 -14.11 13.28
N LEU A 9 15.16 -13.98 12.68
CA LEU A 9 14.91 -14.37 11.29
C LEU A 9 15.45 -13.35 10.26
N ILE A 10 15.37 -12.05 10.54
CA ILE A 10 15.85 -11.00 9.59
C ILE A 10 17.37 -11.13 9.33
N PRO A 11 18.25 -11.19 10.35
CA PRO A 11 19.69 -11.32 10.14
C PRO A 11 20.08 -12.64 9.47
N VAL A 12 19.39 -13.74 9.81
CA VAL A 12 19.60 -15.06 9.16
C VAL A 12 19.21 -14.98 7.67
N LYS A 13 18.12 -14.30 7.32
CA LYS A 13 17.71 -14.09 5.92
C LYS A 13 18.75 -13.29 5.13
N ILE A 14 19.37 -12.30 5.77
CA ILE A 14 20.39 -11.42 5.20
C ILE A 14 21.73 -12.15 5.02
N LEU A 15 22.14 -12.94 6.02
CA LEU A 15 23.37 -13.75 5.94
C LEU A 15 23.28 -14.88 4.91
N GLN A 16 22.06 -15.40 4.67
CA GLN A 16 21.80 -16.44 3.68
C GLN A 16 21.60 -15.89 2.26
N SER A 17 21.38 -14.58 2.12
CA SER A 17 21.34 -13.90 0.81
C SER A 17 22.74 -13.42 0.43
N GLU A 18 23.33 -14.01 -0.59
CA GLU A 18 24.68 -13.65 -1.09
C GLU A 18 24.76 -12.22 -1.63
N ASP A 19 23.63 -11.67 -2.11
CA ASP A 19 23.53 -10.30 -2.65
C ASP A 19 22.39 -9.50 -1.98
N ILE A 20 22.71 -8.80 -0.90
CA ILE A 20 21.78 -7.90 -0.19
C ILE A 20 21.23 -6.82 -1.15
N GLY A 21 22.03 -6.37 -2.11
CA GLY A 21 21.61 -5.40 -3.13
C GLY A 21 20.43 -5.89 -3.98
N VAL A 22 20.43 -7.16 -4.36
CA VAL A 22 19.34 -7.77 -5.13
C VAL A 22 18.09 -7.94 -4.26
N MET A 23 18.25 -8.28 -2.97
CA MET A 23 17.13 -8.40 -2.04
C MET A 23 16.43 -7.05 -1.81
N VAL A 24 17.18 -5.97 -1.59
CA VAL A 24 16.63 -4.62 -1.44
C VAL A 24 15.96 -4.16 -2.73
N SER A 25 16.56 -4.45 -3.90
CA SER A 25 15.95 -4.14 -5.19
C SER A 25 14.60 -4.84 -5.38
N ARG A 26 14.50 -6.14 -5.04
CA ARG A 26 13.24 -6.90 -5.11
C ARG A 26 12.18 -6.36 -4.16
N LEU A 27 12.57 -5.99 -2.93
CA LEU A 27 11.66 -5.34 -1.98
C LEU A 27 11.19 -3.98 -2.48
N GLY A 28 12.07 -3.20 -3.08
CA GLY A 28 11.73 -1.92 -3.70
C GLY A 28 10.67 -2.09 -4.78
N ILE A 29 10.88 -3.01 -5.72
CA ILE A 29 9.91 -3.33 -6.79
C ILE A 29 8.59 -3.80 -6.19
N TYR A 30 8.61 -4.64 -5.15
CA TYR A 30 7.39 -5.08 -4.46
C TYR A 30 6.62 -3.90 -3.84
N VAL A 31 7.28 -3.03 -3.09
CA VAL A 31 6.63 -1.85 -2.49
C VAL A 31 6.07 -0.93 -3.59
N THR A 32 6.85 -0.67 -4.64
CA THR A 32 6.40 0.17 -5.77
C THR A 32 5.19 -0.43 -6.47
N THR A 33 5.20 -1.73 -6.77
CA THR A 33 4.08 -2.41 -7.45
C THR A 33 2.82 -2.41 -6.61
N VAL A 34 2.92 -2.68 -5.30
CA VAL A 34 1.79 -2.59 -4.37
C VAL A 34 1.25 -1.18 -4.30
N PHE A 35 2.11 -0.16 -4.19
CA PHE A 35 1.70 1.23 -4.14
C PHE A 35 0.98 1.65 -5.43
N LEU A 36 1.53 1.27 -6.58
CA LEU A 36 0.92 1.53 -7.88
C LEU A 36 -0.44 0.84 -8.03
N GLY A 37 -0.53 -0.42 -7.58
CA GLY A 37 -1.77 -1.18 -7.56
C GLY A 37 -2.83 -0.55 -6.67
N LEU A 38 -2.43 -0.06 -5.49
CA LEU A 38 -3.33 0.61 -4.55
C LEU A 38 -3.80 1.96 -5.08
N LEU A 39 -2.92 2.72 -5.74
CA LEU A 39 -3.29 3.97 -6.42
C LEU A 39 -4.29 3.71 -7.54
N ILE A 40 -4.00 2.76 -8.43
CA ILE A 40 -4.90 2.40 -9.54
C ILE A 40 -6.24 1.90 -8.98
N HIS A 41 -6.23 1.02 -7.99
CA HIS A 41 -7.45 0.49 -7.40
C HIS A 41 -8.26 1.59 -6.70
N GLY A 42 -7.61 2.41 -5.88
CA GLY A 42 -8.23 3.51 -5.14
C GLY A 42 -8.79 4.63 -6.02
N PHE A 43 -8.06 5.02 -7.07
CA PHE A 43 -8.42 6.15 -7.94
C PHE A 43 -9.18 5.77 -9.21
N ILE A 44 -9.17 4.50 -9.63
CA ILE A 44 -9.85 4.07 -10.86
C ILE A 44 -10.98 3.10 -10.54
N ILE A 45 -10.72 2.02 -9.80
CA ILE A 45 -11.71 0.97 -9.58
C ILE A 45 -12.85 1.46 -8.68
N LEU A 46 -12.56 2.07 -7.52
CA LEU A 46 -13.57 2.61 -6.62
C LEU A 46 -14.47 3.70 -7.27
N PRO A 47 -13.94 4.75 -7.93
CA PRO A 47 -14.78 5.77 -8.55
C PRO A 47 -15.53 5.26 -9.77
N LEU A 48 -14.98 4.30 -10.54
CA LEU A 48 -15.69 3.67 -11.64
C LEU A 48 -16.90 2.86 -11.13
N PHE A 49 -16.71 2.06 -10.09
CA PHE A 49 -17.78 1.30 -9.45
C PHE A 49 -18.84 2.25 -8.87
N TYR A 50 -18.42 3.30 -8.16
CA TYR A 50 -19.32 4.31 -7.62
C TYR A 50 -20.16 5.01 -8.72
N TYR A 51 -19.52 5.34 -9.85
CA TYR A 51 -20.19 5.97 -10.99
C TYR A 51 -21.24 5.05 -11.63
N ILE A 52 -20.95 3.75 -11.77
CA ILE A 52 -21.88 2.75 -12.31
C ILE A 52 -23.17 2.70 -11.49
N PHE A 53 -23.06 2.64 -10.16
CA PHE A 53 -24.24 2.51 -9.29
C PHE A 53 -24.95 3.84 -9.04
N THR A 54 -24.21 4.95 -8.95
CA THR A 54 -24.79 6.22 -8.49
C THR A 54 -25.09 7.21 -9.61
N ARG A 55 -24.54 7.01 -10.82
CA ARG A 55 -24.64 7.94 -11.99
C ARG A 55 -24.24 9.39 -11.68
N LYS A 56 -23.57 9.63 -10.55
CA LYS A 56 -23.11 10.95 -10.08
C LYS A 56 -21.59 11.01 -10.16
N ASN A 57 -21.05 12.22 -10.37
CA ASN A 57 -19.63 12.44 -10.52
C ASN A 57 -18.85 12.03 -9.24
N PRO A 58 -18.03 10.96 -9.28
CA PRO A 58 -17.35 10.41 -8.10
C PRO A 58 -16.29 11.37 -7.54
N PHE A 59 -15.74 12.27 -8.38
CA PHE A 59 -14.74 13.26 -7.96
C PHE A 59 -15.29 14.26 -6.92
N LEU A 60 -16.60 14.53 -6.95
CA LEU A 60 -17.25 15.42 -5.97
C LEU A 60 -17.23 14.82 -4.55
N ILE A 61 -17.26 13.49 -4.46
CA ILE A 61 -17.27 12.76 -3.19
C ILE A 61 -15.87 12.59 -2.66
N LEU A 62 -14.90 12.33 -3.54
CA LEU A 62 -13.50 12.32 -3.16
C LEU A 62 -13.07 13.65 -2.52
N ALA A 63 -13.58 14.78 -3.05
CA ALA A 63 -13.37 16.11 -2.45
C ALA A 63 -14.03 16.27 -1.06
N ARG A 64 -15.20 15.65 -0.83
CA ARG A 64 -15.90 15.70 0.47
C ARG A 64 -15.28 14.78 1.53
N ILE A 65 -14.67 13.67 1.12
CA ILE A 65 -14.03 12.68 2.01
C ILE A 65 -12.54 13.02 2.25
N GLY A 66 -11.99 14.03 1.56
CA GLY A 66 -10.60 14.49 1.74
C GLY A 66 -10.11 14.57 3.19
N PRO A 67 -10.88 15.15 4.14
CA PRO A 67 -10.50 15.17 5.55
C PRO A 67 -10.33 13.77 6.17
N ALA A 68 -11.23 12.85 5.84
CA ALA A 68 -11.18 11.48 6.36
C ALA A 68 -10.01 10.66 5.77
N ILE A 69 -9.61 10.92 4.52
CA ILE A 69 -8.42 10.29 3.91
C ILE A 69 -7.15 10.71 4.66
N ILE A 70 -7.02 12.01 4.98
CA ILE A 70 -5.88 12.55 5.72
C ILE A 70 -5.84 11.96 7.13
N THR A 71 -6.99 11.86 7.79
CA THR A 71 -7.09 11.23 9.11
C THR A 71 -6.75 9.73 9.06
N ALA A 72 -7.24 8.98 8.07
CA ALA A 72 -6.94 7.55 7.93
C ALA A 72 -5.45 7.27 7.70
N ILE A 73 -4.77 8.11 6.91
CA ILE A 73 -3.31 8.06 6.76
C ILE A 73 -2.64 8.38 8.10
N GLY A 74 -3.12 9.38 8.83
CA GLY A 74 -2.58 9.75 10.14
C GLY A 74 -2.79 8.69 11.22
N THR A 75 -3.87 7.90 11.16
CA THR A 75 -4.17 6.87 12.17
C THR A 75 -3.57 5.51 11.86
N SER A 76 -3.20 5.23 10.59
CA SER A 76 -2.45 4.04 10.14
C SER A 76 -2.60 2.81 11.05
N SER A 77 -3.86 2.35 11.25
CA SER A 77 -4.19 1.15 12.03
C SER A 77 -4.69 0.05 11.10
#